data_AF-A0A6H1RFI1-F1
#
_entry.id   AF-A0A6H1RFI1-F1
#
_cell.length_a   1.000
_cell.length_b   1.000
_cell.length_c   1.000
_cell.angle_alpha   90.00
_cell.angle_beta   90.00
_cell.angle_gamma   90.00
#
_symmetry.space_group_name_H-M   'P 1'
#
loop_
_entity.id
_entity.type
_entity.pdbx_description
1 polymer ?
#
loop_
_entity_poly.entity_id
_entity_poly.type
_entity_poly.pdbx_seq_one_letter_code
_entity_poly.pdbx_strand_id
1 'polypeptide(L)'
;MAERIQVELVDDIDGSLANHTVTFALDGVTYEIDLNDEHAQRLRAVLDRYIKAARAPKPEPARSTRQQEREEEQVRQANKQLTEQIRGAAQRTREHLSKKAAEPVKPQPVKPETVKQPEPVEETLFNTTPAEEPKPGAARVPAVSMPQFSSAVD
;
A
#
# COMPACT_ATOMS: atom_id res chain seq x y z
N MET A 1 -38.43 9.15 -27.13
CA MET A 1 -38.80 9.61 -25.77
C MET A 1 -37.53 10.15 -25.14
N ALA A 2 -37.59 11.28 -24.43
CA ALA A 2 -36.42 11.88 -23.80
C ALA A 2 -36.74 12.25 -22.34
N GLU A 3 -35.82 11.94 -21.45
CA GLU A 3 -35.90 12.23 -20.02
C GLU A 3 -34.81 13.24 -19.65
N ARG A 4 -35.12 14.17 -18.74
CA ARG A 4 -34.15 15.10 -18.14
C ARG A 4 -34.17 14.89 -16.64
N ILE A 5 -33.00 14.61 -16.07
CA ILE A 5 -32.77 14.48 -14.63
C ILE A 5 -32.01 15.73 -14.19
N GLN A 6 -32.53 16.44 -13.20
CA GLN A 6 -31.89 17.61 -12.58
C GLN A 6 -31.52 17.25 -11.15
N VAL A 7 -30.27 17.49 -10.78
CA VAL A 7 -29.73 17.24 -9.45
C VAL A 7 -29.33 18.59 -8.86
N GLU A 8 -29.90 18.92 -7.71
CA GLU A 8 -29.68 20.18 -7.01
C GLU A 8 -29.31 19.89 -5.55
N LEU A 9 -28.47 20.74 -4.98
CA LEU A 9 -28.19 20.72 -3.55
C LEU A 9 -29.33 21.44 -2.83
N VAL A 10 -29.87 20.81 -1.79
CA VAL A 10 -31.05 21.28 -1.07
C VAL A 10 -30.64 21.67 0.34
N ASP A 11 -31.18 22.78 0.83
CA ASP A 11 -30.99 23.27 2.18
C ASP A 11 -31.69 22.37 3.19
N ASP A 12 -30.94 21.88 4.18
CA ASP A 12 -31.44 20.95 5.20
C ASP A 12 -32.44 21.58 6.19
N ILE A 13 -32.52 22.92 6.27
CA ILE A 13 -33.41 23.64 7.20
C ILE A 13 -34.78 23.87 6.57
N ASP A 14 -34.83 24.39 5.35
CA ASP A 14 -36.07 24.85 4.72
C ASP A 14 -36.38 24.22 3.35
N GLY A 15 -35.49 23.39 2.82
CA GLY A 15 -35.66 22.74 1.53
C GLY A 15 -35.44 23.66 0.31
N SER A 16 -34.89 24.86 0.51
CA SER A 16 -34.50 25.76 -0.59
C SER A 16 -33.21 25.29 -1.29
N LEU A 17 -32.73 26.03 -2.28
CA LEU A 17 -31.45 25.72 -2.95
C LEU A 17 -30.28 26.03 -2.01
N ALA A 18 -29.46 25.02 -1.73
CA ALA A 18 -28.24 25.18 -0.96
C ALA A 18 -27.04 25.52 -1.86
N ASN A 19 -26.13 26.32 -1.31
CA ASN A 19 -24.89 26.73 -1.97
C ASN A 19 -23.64 26.25 -1.23
N HIS A 20 -23.80 25.79 0.01
CA HIS A 20 -22.70 25.51 0.93
C HIS A 20 -22.97 24.29 1.79
N THR A 21 -22.02 23.37 1.82
CA THR A 21 -21.91 22.37 2.89
C THR A 21 -21.03 22.95 3.99
N VAL A 22 -21.56 23.06 5.22
CA VAL A 22 -20.83 23.60 6.37
C VAL A 22 -20.54 22.49 7.37
N THR A 23 -19.26 22.24 7.63
CA THR A 23 -18.82 21.33 8.69
C THR A 23 -18.68 22.10 10.01
N PHE A 24 -19.23 21.57 11.09
CA PHE A 24 -19.08 22.12 12.45
C PHE A 24 -19.01 20.99 13.47
N ALA A 25 -18.60 21.30 14.70
CA ALA A 25 -18.49 20.30 15.75
C ALA A 25 -19.06 20.81 17.07
N LEU A 26 -19.68 19.89 17.83
CA LEU A 26 -20.19 20.12 19.17
C LEU A 26 -19.91 18.88 20.02
N ASP A 27 -19.35 19.07 21.21
CA ASP A 27 -19.02 17.98 22.15
C ASP A 27 -18.16 16.85 21.54
N GLY A 28 -17.28 17.21 20.59
CA GLY A 28 -16.38 16.27 19.91
C GLY A 28 -17.03 15.48 18.78
N VAL A 29 -18.32 15.68 18.50
CA VAL A 29 -19.00 15.09 17.34
C VAL A 29 -18.98 16.09 16.19
N THR A 30 -18.55 15.63 15.02
CA THR A 30 -18.52 16.41 13.77
C THR A 30 -19.82 16.23 13.01
N TYR A 31 -20.39 17.34 12.55
CA TYR A 31 -21.61 17.41 11.76
C TYR A 31 -21.34 18.14 10.45
N GLU A 32 -22.16 17.83 9.46
CA GLU A 32 -22.22 18.52 8.17
C GLU A 32 -23.67 18.90 7.90
N ILE A 33 -23.88 20.06 7.27
CA ILE A 33 -25.20 20.58 6.93
C ILE A 33 -25.11 21.36 5.62
N ASP A 34 -26.05 21.12 4.72
CA ASP A 34 -26.19 21.84 3.46
C ASP A 34 -27.12 23.04 3.65
N LEU A 35 -26.62 24.24 3.33
CA LEU A 35 -27.26 25.52 3.59
C LEU A 35 -27.17 26.48 2.40
N ASN A 36 -28.18 27.32 2.26
CA ASN A 36 -28.18 28.52 1.44
C ASN A 36 -27.30 29.62 2.08
N ASP A 37 -27.06 30.71 1.34
CA ASP A 37 -26.14 31.76 1.76
C ASP A 37 -26.56 32.44 3.07
N GLU A 38 -27.87 32.64 3.27
CA GLU A 38 -28.42 33.31 4.46
C GLU A 38 -28.24 32.43 5.71
N HIS A 39 -28.63 31.16 5.64
CA HIS A 39 -28.52 30.24 6.78
C HIS A 39 -27.06 29.94 7.11
N ALA A 40 -26.20 29.79 6.11
CA ALA A 40 -24.76 29.62 6.33
C ALA A 40 -24.14 30.84 7.03
N GLN A 41 -24.54 32.06 6.66
CA GLN A 41 -24.10 33.28 7.34
C GLN A 41 -24.64 33.35 8.77
N ARG A 42 -25.91 33.01 8.99
CA ARG A 42 -26.53 32.98 10.32
C ARG A 42 -25.81 32.00 11.25
N LEU A 43 -25.50 30.79 10.79
CA LEU A 43 -24.75 29.80 11.56
C LEU A 43 -23.39 30.36 12.00
N ARG A 44 -22.63 30.93 11.07
CA ARG A 44 -21.32 31.55 11.37
C ARG A 44 -21.44 32.71 12.35
N ALA A 45 -22.49 33.53 12.22
CA ALA A 45 -22.73 34.66 13.13
C ALA A 45 -23.06 34.21 14.56
N VAL A 46 -23.83 33.13 14.73
CA VAL A 46 -24.13 32.55 16.06
C VAL A 46 -22.85 32.02 16.72
N LEU A 47 -21.98 31.37 15.94
CA LEU A 47 -20.73 30.81 16.45
C LEU A 47 -19.65 31.87 16.71
N ASP A 48 -19.69 33.01 16.01
CA ASP A 48 -18.67 34.08 16.08
C ASP A 48 -18.34 34.53 17.51
N ARG A 49 -19.35 34.73 18.36
CA ARG A 49 -19.14 35.11 19.77
C ARG A 49 -18.31 34.07 20.53
N TYR A 50 -18.59 32.79 20.30
CA TYR A 50 -17.89 31.70 20.98
C TYR A 50 -16.48 31.51 20.41
N ILE A 51 -16.33 31.60 19.09
CA ILE A 51 -15.03 31.52 18.41
C ILE A 51 -14.09 32.61 18.91
N LYS A 52 -14.58 33.85 19.04
CA LYS A 52 -13.78 34.99 19.54
C LYS A 52 -13.32 34.82 20.99
N ALA A 53 -14.11 34.13 21.82
CA ALA A 53 -13.76 33.84 23.21
C ALA A 53 -12.95 32.54 23.37
N ALA A 54 -13.01 31.64 22.38
CA ALA A 54 -12.34 30.36 22.42
C ALA A 54 -10.83 30.50 22.25
N ARG A 55 -10.08 29.58 22.89
CA ARG A 55 -8.67 29.39 22.57
C ARG A 55 -8.58 28.60 21.28
N ALA A 56 -7.89 29.15 20.28
CA ALA A 56 -7.56 28.39 19.08
C ALA A 56 -6.83 27.09 19.49
N PRO A 57 -7.22 25.92 18.95
CA PRO A 57 -6.47 24.71 19.19
C PRO A 57 -5.02 25.00 18.80
N LYS A 58 -4.07 24.61 19.66
CA LYS A 58 -2.66 24.66 19.28
C LYS A 58 -2.57 23.87 17.97
N PRO A 59 -2.01 24.42 16.89
CA PRO A 59 -1.79 23.64 15.69
C PRO A 59 -0.97 22.42 16.12
N GLU A 60 -1.63 21.26 16.15
CA GLU A 60 -0.93 19.99 16.31
C GLU A 60 0.13 19.99 15.21
N PRO A 61 1.43 19.85 15.55
CA PRO A 61 2.46 19.82 14.53
C PRO A 61 2.07 18.71 13.57
N ALA A 62 1.80 19.05 12.31
CA ALA A 62 1.43 18.11 11.27
C ALA A 62 2.41 16.93 11.32
N ARG A 63 1.98 15.84 11.96
CA ARG A 63 2.92 14.83 12.49
C ARG A 63 3.45 13.91 11.40
N SER A 64 3.02 14.05 10.15
CA SER A 64 3.30 13.06 9.11
C SER A 64 4.22 13.52 7.99
N THR A 65 4.33 14.82 7.66
CA THR A 65 5.07 15.20 6.44
C THR A 65 6.58 15.11 6.61
N ARG A 66 7.12 15.65 7.70
CA ARG A 66 8.57 15.63 7.96
C ARG A 66 9.13 14.26 8.35
N GLN A 67 8.30 13.37 8.89
CA GLN A 67 8.72 12.00 9.19
C GLN A 67 8.72 11.14 7.93
N GLN A 68 7.68 11.24 7.10
CA GLN A 68 7.63 10.57 5.79
C GLN A 68 8.77 11.03 4.87
N GLU A 69 9.05 12.32 4.80
CA GLU A 69 10.18 12.84 4.01
C GLU A 69 11.53 12.27 4.46
N ARG A 70 11.77 12.15 5.78
CA ARG A 70 13.01 11.57 6.32
C ARG A 70 13.12 10.07 6.09
N GLU A 71 12.01 9.34 6.17
CA GLU A 71 11.97 7.91 5.91
C GLU A 71 12.19 7.62 4.42
N GLU A 72 11.57 8.40 3.53
CA GLU A 72 11.78 8.30 2.09
C GLU A 72 13.22 8.64 1.69
N GLU A 73 13.83 9.67 2.28
CA GLU A 73 15.23 10.02 2.02
C GLU A 73 16.18 8.91 2.46
N GLN A 74 15.94 8.29 3.62
CA GLN A 74 16.73 7.16 4.12
C GLN A 74 16.61 5.94 3.21
N VAL A 75 15.39 5.62 2.74
CA VAL A 75 15.15 4.51 1.80
C VAL A 75 15.84 4.77 0.45
N ARG A 76 15.80 6.01 -0.08
CA ARG A 76 16.51 6.37 -1.32
C ARG A 76 18.03 6.22 -1.15
N GLN A 77 18.59 6.64 -0.02
CA GLN A 77 20.02 6.52 0.25
C GLN A 77 20.46 5.06 0.39
N ALA A 78 19.69 4.24 1.12
CA ALA A 78 19.96 2.81 1.25
C ALA A 78 19.95 2.08 -0.10
N ASN A 79 18.96 2.39 -0.95
CA ASN A 79 18.87 1.81 -2.29
C ASN A 79 20.03 2.23 -3.20
N LYS A 80 20.50 3.48 -3.09
CA LYS A 80 21.67 3.95 -3.82
C LYS A 80 22.93 3.17 -3.41
N GLN A 81 23.16 2.99 -2.11
CA GLN A 81 24.31 2.25 -1.58
C GLN A 81 24.27 0.76 -1.99
N LEU A 82 23.10 0.13 -1.95
CA LEU A 82 22.93 -1.26 -2.39
C LEU A 82 23.28 -1.41 -3.89
N THR A 83 22.83 -0.46 -4.71
CA THR A 83 23.13 -0.46 -6.15
C THR A 83 24.64 -0.33 -6.42
N GLU A 84 25.33 0.53 -5.67
CA GLU A 84 26.79 0.68 -5.76
C GLU A 84 27.53 -0.59 -5.32
N GLN A 85 27.07 -1.27 -4.27
CA GLN A 85 27.64 -2.54 -3.81
C GLN A 85 27.46 -3.66 -4.85
N ILE A 86 26.26 -3.79 -5.43
CA ILE A 86 25.99 -4.77 -6.49
C ILE A 86 26.91 -4.53 -7.70
N ARG A 87 27.05 -3.27 -8.11
CA ARG A 87 27.95 -2.88 -9.22
C ARG A 87 29.40 -3.21 -8.91
N GLY A 88 29.88 -2.88 -7.70
CA GLY A 88 31.25 -3.19 -7.28
C GLY A 88 31.52 -4.69 -7.18
N ALA A 89 30.58 -5.47 -6.65
CA ALA A 89 30.67 -6.92 -6.60
C ALA A 89 30.73 -7.53 -8.00
N ALA A 90 29.89 -7.09 -8.93
CA ALA A 90 29.91 -7.56 -10.32
C ALA A 90 31.24 -7.27 -11.03
N GLN A 91 31.85 -6.10 -10.78
CA GLN A 91 33.16 -5.75 -11.33
C GLN A 91 34.27 -6.66 -10.79
N ARG A 92 34.30 -6.92 -9.48
CA ARG A 92 35.30 -7.83 -8.88
C ARG A 92 35.17 -9.25 -9.42
N THR A 93 33.95 -9.75 -9.56
CA THR A 93 33.71 -11.07 -10.15
C THR A 93 34.18 -11.10 -11.60
N ARG A 94 33.93 -10.04 -12.37
CA ARG A 94 34.42 -9.90 -13.75
C ARG A 94 35.95 -9.88 -13.82
N GLU A 95 36.62 -9.17 -12.93
CA GLU A 95 38.08 -9.14 -12.83
C GLU A 95 38.67 -10.52 -12.47
N HIS A 96 38.06 -11.23 -11.52
CA HIS A 96 38.46 -12.58 -11.16
C HIS A 96 38.30 -13.56 -12.34
N LEU A 97 37.21 -13.46 -13.10
CA LEU A 97 36.99 -14.27 -14.31
C LEU A 97 38.00 -13.91 -15.41
N SER A 98 38.31 -12.62 -15.59
CA SER A 98 39.30 -12.17 -16.57
C SER A 98 40.72 -12.62 -16.24
N LYS A 99 41.10 -12.65 -14.96
CA LYS A 99 42.41 -13.16 -14.52
C LYS A 99 42.51 -14.68 -14.72
N LYS A 100 41.41 -15.41 -14.50
CA LYS A 100 41.35 -16.87 -14.73
C LYS A 100 41.35 -17.25 -16.22
N ALA A 101 40.78 -16.41 -17.08
CA ALA A 101 40.75 -16.64 -18.54
C ALA A 101 42.08 -16.31 -19.26
N ALA A 102 43.05 -15.70 -18.57
CA ALA A 102 44.34 -15.30 -19.13
C ALA A 102 45.45 -16.35 -18.94
N GLU A 103 45.20 -17.50 -18.31
CA GLU A 103 46.12 -18.63 -18.35
C GLU A 103 45.95 -19.42 -19.66
N PRO A 104 46.98 -19.51 -20.53
CA PRO A 104 46.92 -20.38 -21.68
C PRO A 104 46.91 -21.83 -21.17
N VAL A 105 45.80 -22.54 -21.38
CA VAL A 105 45.73 -23.98 -21.23
C VAL A 105 46.74 -24.59 -22.21
N LYS A 106 47.94 -24.94 -21.73
CA LYS A 106 48.89 -25.75 -22.47
C LYS A 106 48.27 -27.13 -22.68
N PRO A 107 48.13 -27.65 -23.92
CA PRO A 107 47.60 -28.98 -24.13
C PRO A 107 48.59 -30.00 -23.56
N GLN A 108 48.20 -30.68 -22.49
CA GLN A 108 48.92 -31.85 -21.99
C GLN A 108 48.36 -33.12 -22.67
N PRO A 109 49.21 -34.06 -23.08
CA PRO A 109 48.82 -35.20 -23.89
C PRO A 109 48.07 -36.23 -23.03
N VAL A 110 46.85 -36.56 -23.43
CA VAL A 110 46.08 -37.68 -22.88
C VAL A 110 46.72 -39.00 -23.34
N LYS A 111 47.23 -39.80 -22.39
CA LYS A 111 47.50 -41.24 -22.59
C LYS A 111 46.22 -42.02 -22.27
N PRO A 112 45.85 -43.06 -23.04
CA PRO A 112 44.59 -43.76 -22.88
C PRO A 112 44.73 -44.84 -21.80
N GLU A 113 44.02 -44.68 -20.68
CA GLU A 113 43.78 -45.78 -19.74
C GLU A 113 42.27 -46.01 -19.56
N THR A 114 41.86 -47.10 -20.18
CA THR A 114 40.70 -47.96 -19.99
C THR A 114 39.83 -47.67 -18.76
N VAL A 115 38.70 -46.99 -18.98
CA VAL A 115 37.59 -46.98 -18.04
C VAL A 115 36.75 -48.24 -18.27
N LYS A 116 36.88 -49.18 -17.34
CA LYS A 116 36.03 -50.36 -17.20
C LYS A 116 34.61 -49.89 -16.90
N GLN A 117 33.64 -50.29 -17.73
CA GLN A 117 32.22 -50.07 -17.49
C GLN A 117 31.77 -50.77 -16.20
N PRO A 118 30.94 -50.12 -15.37
CA PRO A 118 29.97 -50.82 -14.54
C PRO A 118 28.55 -50.64 -15.12
N GLU A 119 27.89 -51.79 -15.17
CA GLU A 119 26.52 -52.15 -15.57
C GLU A 119 25.39 -51.37 -14.84
N PRO A 120 24.14 -51.41 -15.35
CA PRO A 120 23.09 -50.43 -15.06
C PRO A 120 22.35 -50.70 -13.75
N VAL A 121 21.99 -49.64 -13.04
CA VAL A 121 20.97 -49.68 -11.98
C VAL A 121 19.97 -48.55 -12.16
N GLU A 122 18.71 -48.95 -12.08
CA GLU A 122 17.49 -48.27 -12.47
C GLU A 122 17.07 -47.11 -11.55
N GLU A 123 16.28 -46.23 -12.15
CA GLU A 123 15.18 -45.42 -11.60
C GLU A 123 15.41 -44.53 -10.37
N THR A 124 15.19 -43.22 -10.58
CA THR A 124 14.01 -42.54 -10.04
C THR A 124 13.85 -41.18 -10.73
N LEU A 125 12.91 -41.13 -11.68
CA LEU A 125 12.36 -39.86 -12.17
C LEU A 125 11.70 -39.16 -10.98
N PHE A 126 12.21 -37.99 -10.62
CA PHE A 126 11.48 -37.06 -9.77
C PHE A 126 10.21 -36.62 -10.52
N ASN A 127 9.07 -37.12 -10.08
CA ASN A 127 7.76 -36.70 -10.54
C ASN A 127 7.59 -35.19 -10.30
N THR A 128 7.57 -34.43 -11.40
CA THR A 128 6.98 -33.10 -11.45
C THR A 128 5.47 -33.26 -11.44
N THR A 129 4.81 -32.83 -10.37
CA THR A 129 3.34 -32.73 -10.35
C THR A 129 2.94 -31.49 -11.15
N PRO A 130 2.14 -31.61 -12.24
CA PRO A 130 1.63 -30.45 -12.95
C PRO A 130 0.43 -29.86 -12.21
N ALA A 131 0.32 -28.54 -12.27
CA ALA A 131 -0.80 -27.75 -11.79
C ALA A 131 -2.12 -28.17 -12.46
N GLU A 132 -3.19 -28.30 -11.66
CA GLU A 132 -4.56 -28.45 -12.13
C GLU A 132 -5.38 -27.23 -11.68
N GLU A 133 -5.91 -26.50 -12.66
CA GLU A 133 -6.85 -25.38 -12.51
C GLU A 133 -8.20 -25.87 -11.95
N PRO A 134 -8.82 -25.20 -10.96
CA PRO A 134 -10.18 -25.54 -10.56
C PRO A 134 -11.21 -24.75 -11.40
N LYS A 135 -12.08 -25.47 -12.09
CA LYS A 135 -13.32 -24.95 -12.71
C LYS A 135 -14.44 -24.74 -11.69
N PRO A 136 -15.41 -23.85 -11.96
CA PRO A 136 -16.22 -23.18 -10.95
C PRO A 136 -17.48 -23.98 -10.58
N GLY A 137 -17.85 -23.97 -9.30
CA GLY A 137 -19.12 -24.54 -8.86
C GLY A 137 -19.40 -24.36 -7.37
N ALA A 138 -20.61 -23.86 -7.09
CA ALA A 138 -21.32 -23.84 -5.81
C ALA A 138 -20.98 -22.75 -4.78
N ALA A 139 -21.88 -21.78 -4.73
CA ALA A 139 -22.16 -20.81 -3.69
C ALA A 139 -21.83 -21.25 -2.26
N ARG A 140 -21.00 -20.46 -1.58
CA ARG A 140 -20.91 -20.44 -0.12
C ARG A 140 -21.13 -19.00 0.35
N VAL A 141 -22.28 -18.78 0.99
CA VAL A 141 -22.58 -17.58 1.77
C VAL A 141 -21.51 -17.38 2.84
N PRO A 142 -20.97 -16.17 3.05
CA PRO A 142 -20.18 -15.90 4.23
C PRO A 142 -21.13 -15.71 5.42
N ALA A 143 -21.01 -16.59 6.42
CA ALA A 143 -21.63 -16.38 7.72
C ALA A 143 -21.00 -15.13 8.36
N VAL A 144 -21.82 -14.09 8.57
CA VAL A 144 -21.45 -12.92 9.36
C VAL A 144 -21.43 -13.36 10.82
N SER A 145 -20.22 -13.53 11.36
CA SER A 145 -20.00 -13.74 12.79
C SER A 145 -20.16 -12.40 13.50
N MET A 146 -21.20 -12.26 14.34
CA MET A 146 -21.34 -11.11 15.24
C MET A 146 -20.38 -11.23 16.43
N PRO A 147 -19.72 -10.14 16.85
CA PRO A 147 -18.99 -10.13 18.12
C PRO A 147 -19.99 -10.11 19.28
N GLN A 148 -19.95 -11.14 20.14
CA GLN A 148 -20.63 -11.10 21.43
C GLN A 148 -19.78 -10.28 22.41
N PHE A 149 -20.20 -9.05 22.70
CA PHE A 149 -19.73 -8.35 23.89
C PHE A 149 -20.53 -8.86 25.09
N SER A 150 -19.94 -9.80 25.82
CA SER A 150 -20.42 -10.15 27.16
C SER A 150 -20.35 -8.92 28.07
N SER A 151 -21.50 -8.57 28.63
CA SER A 151 -21.64 -7.63 29.73
C SER A 151 -21.35 -8.34 31.06
N ALA A 152 -20.38 -7.80 31.80
CA ALA A 152 -20.11 -7.87 33.25
C ALA A 152 -18.62 -7.50 33.39
N VAL A 153 -18.20 -6.64 34.32
CA VAL A 153 -18.04 -6.96 35.75
C VAL A 153 -17.87 -5.64 36.54
N ASP A 154 -18.55 -5.60 37.70
CA ASP A 154 -18.44 -4.76 38.90
C ASP A 154 -18.45 -3.21 38.81
#